data_AF-A0A1F8WVW1-F1
#
_entry.id   AF-A0A1F8WVW1-F1
#
_cell.length_a   1.000
_cell.length_b   1.000
_cell.length_c   1.000
_cell.angle_alpha   90.00
_cell.angle_beta   90.00
_cell.angle_gamma   90.00
#
_symmetry.space_group_name_H-M   'P 1'
#
loop_
_entity.id
_entity.type
_entity.pdbx_description
1 polymer ?
#
loop_
_entity_poly.entity_id
_entity_poly.type
_entity_poly.pdbx_seq_one_letter_code
_entity_poly.pdbx_strand_id
1 'polypeptide(L)'
;MGAILELLNAFTNFTTVLASFGMILATSSFISGLQMVKGKGRIERKIHRGNGFIAFGIFAVLAISSFVTYGLSLWSVAGWLSGALVITVKLLIVHSRNRRAFKYVSWLGATLISMWLYLVYIHIPL
;
A
#
# COMPACT_ATOMS: atom_id res chain seq x y z
N MET A 1 -2.98 1.45 -35.17
CA MET A 1 -4.03 1.76 -34.17
C MET A 1 -4.21 0.62 -33.16
N GLY A 2 -4.17 -0.66 -33.57
CA GLY A 2 -4.25 -1.82 -32.65
C GLY A 2 -3.14 -1.91 -31.59
N ALA A 3 -1.87 -1.75 -31.97
CA ALA A 3 -0.74 -1.88 -31.04
C ALA A 3 -0.74 -0.85 -29.88
N ILE A 4 -1.24 0.37 -30.10
CA ILE A 4 -1.35 1.40 -29.05
C ILE A 4 -2.46 1.01 -28.05
N LEU A 5 -3.56 0.45 -28.55
CA LEU A 5 -4.69 -0.02 -27.75
C LEU A 5 -4.30 -1.24 -26.90
N GLU A 6 -3.55 -2.19 -27.48
CA GLU A 6 -3.00 -3.34 -26.76
C GLU A 6 -2.02 -2.93 -25.66
N LEU A 7 -1.14 -1.96 -25.94
CA LEU A 7 -0.20 -1.42 -24.96
C LEU A 7 -0.93 -0.74 -23.79
N LEU A 8 -1.95 0.08 -24.07
CA LEU A 8 -2.78 0.72 -23.05
C LEU A 8 -3.51 -0.30 -22.18
N ASN A 9 -4.11 -1.33 -22.79
CA ASN A 9 -4.77 -2.42 -22.06
C ASN A 9 -3.79 -3.22 -21.20
N ALA A 10 -2.60 -3.52 -21.69
CA ALA A 10 -1.58 -4.21 -20.90
C ALA A 10 -1.20 -3.39 -19.66
N PHE A 11 -1.10 -2.07 -19.81
CA PHE A 11 -0.70 -1.16 -18.73
C PHE A 11 -1.80 -0.98 -17.67
N THR A 12 -3.07 -0.86 -18.06
CA THR A 12 -4.20 -0.78 -17.11
C THR A 12 -4.40 -2.10 -16.36
N ASN A 13 -4.26 -3.23 -17.04
CA ASN A 13 -4.27 -4.55 -16.38
C ASN A 13 -3.11 -4.69 -15.40
N PHE A 14 -1.91 -4.22 -15.76
CA PHE A 14 -0.73 -4.28 -14.90
C PHE A 14 -0.90 -3.44 -13.62
N THR A 15 -1.41 -2.22 -13.72
CA THR A 15 -1.67 -1.36 -12.55
C THR A 15 -2.74 -1.93 -11.62
N THR A 16 -3.79 -2.54 -12.19
CA THR A 16 -4.82 -3.26 -11.41
C THR A 16 -4.22 -4.44 -10.62
N VAL A 17 -3.36 -5.23 -11.26
CA VAL A 17 -2.66 -6.36 -10.64
C VAL A 17 -1.75 -5.87 -9.51
N LEU A 18 -0.98 -4.80 -9.74
CA LEU A 18 -0.13 -4.19 -8.71
C LEU A 18 -0.94 -3.69 -7.52
N ALA A 19 -2.05 -2.98 -7.76
CA ALA A 19 -2.94 -2.52 -6.70
C ALA A 19 -3.50 -3.69 -5.88
N SER A 20 -3.87 -4.79 -6.55
CA SER A 20 -4.35 -6.02 -5.91
C SER A 20 -3.28 -6.67 -5.03
N PHE A 21 -2.02 -6.75 -5.50
CA PHE A 21 -0.90 -7.22 -4.68
C PHE A 21 -0.68 -6.35 -3.45
N GLY A 22 -0.75 -5.03 -3.60
CA GLY A 22 -0.67 -4.10 -2.48
C GLY A 22 -1.79 -4.32 -1.46
N MET A 23 -3.01 -4.64 -1.90
CA MET A 23 -4.13 -4.99 -1.01
C MET A 23 -3.86 -6.28 -0.22
N ILE A 24 -3.34 -7.31 -0.88
CA ILE A 24 -2.95 -8.58 -0.24
C ILE A 24 -1.87 -8.32 0.82
N LEU A 25 -0.85 -7.51 0.51
CA LEU A 25 0.23 -7.17 1.44
C LEU A 25 -0.27 -6.32 2.60
N ALA A 26 -1.18 -5.37 2.37
CA ALA A 26 -1.81 -4.56 3.42
C ALA A 26 -2.59 -5.45 4.39
N THR A 27 -3.37 -6.40 3.86
CA THR A 27 -4.14 -7.37 4.64
C THR A 27 -3.25 -8.30 5.44
N SER A 28 -2.25 -8.92 4.80
CA SER A 28 -1.25 -9.76 5.47
C SER A 28 -0.48 -9.00 6.54
N SER A 29 -0.16 -7.72 6.27
CA SER A 29 0.50 -6.86 7.25
C SER A 29 -0.40 -6.51 8.43
N PHE A 30 -1.70 -6.29 8.22
CA PHE A 30 -2.67 -6.10 9.30
C PHE A 30 -2.78 -7.35 10.19
N ILE A 31 -2.94 -8.53 9.59
CA ILE A 31 -3.03 -9.80 10.31
C ILE A 31 -1.76 -10.07 11.12
N SER A 32 -0.58 -9.95 10.50
CA SER A 32 0.71 -10.12 11.18
C SER A 32 0.94 -9.07 12.27
N GLY A 33 0.46 -7.83 12.07
CA GLY A 33 0.51 -6.78 13.07
C GLY A 33 -0.29 -7.13 14.32
N LEU A 34 -1.51 -7.66 14.16
CA LEU A 34 -2.33 -8.17 15.27
C LEU A 34 -1.67 -9.35 15.97
N GLN A 35 -1.01 -10.25 15.22
CA GLN A 35 -0.28 -11.38 15.78
C GLN A 35 0.96 -10.95 16.59
N MET A 36 1.66 -9.89 16.17
CA MET A 36 2.74 -9.28 16.96
C MET A 36 2.26 -8.72 18.30
N VAL A 37 1.05 -8.13 18.37
CA VAL A 37 0.46 -7.67 19.64
C VAL A 37 0.30 -8.83 20.62
N LYS A 38 0.00 -10.03 20.12
CA LYS A 38 -0.15 -11.25 20.92
C LYS A 38 1.18 -11.90 21.31
N GLY A 39 2.33 -11.24 21.04
CA GLY A 39 3.65 -11.71 21.45
C GLY A 39 4.27 -12.77 20.54
N LYS A 40 3.76 -12.96 19.32
CA LYS A 40 4.40 -13.84 18.33
C LYS A 40 5.77 -13.28 17.90
N GLY A 41 6.73 -14.19 17.69
CA GLY A 41 8.18 -13.99 17.79
C GLY A 41 8.87 -13.06 16.78
N ARG A 42 10.21 -13.12 16.76
CA ARG A 42 11.08 -12.26 15.91
C ARG A 42 10.83 -12.44 14.41
N ILE A 43 10.36 -13.61 13.98
CA ILE A 43 10.15 -13.94 12.57
C ILE A 43 8.92 -13.20 12.02
N GLU A 44 7.81 -13.19 12.74
CA GLU A 44 6.61 -12.43 12.36
C GLU A 44 6.91 -10.93 12.22
N ARG A 45 7.76 -10.39 13.08
CA ARG A 45 8.21 -8.98 12.98
C ARG A 45 9.00 -8.70 11.70
N LYS A 46 9.83 -9.65 11.26
CA LYS A 46 10.62 -9.50 10.03
C LYS A 46 9.70 -9.56 8.79
N ILE A 47 8.75 -10.49 8.76
CA ILE A 47 7.75 -10.61 7.70
C ILE A 47 6.86 -9.36 7.65
N HIS A 48 6.37 -8.90 8.81
CA HIS A 48 5.55 -7.69 8.90
C HIS A 48 6.26 -6.45 8.37
N ARG A 49 7.57 -6.29 8.66
CA ARG A 49 8.42 -5.23 8.08
C ARG A 49 8.58 -5.39 6.57
N GLY A 50 8.91 -6.60 6.11
CA GLY A 50 9.08 -6.91 4.68
C GLY A 50 7.85 -6.53 3.87
N ASN A 51 6.67 -6.97 4.31
CA ASN A 51 5.40 -6.62 3.66
C ASN A 51 5.17 -5.11 3.60
N GLY A 52 5.57 -4.37 4.64
CA GLY A 52 5.51 -2.91 4.65
C GLY A 52 6.38 -2.26 3.58
N PHE A 53 7.63 -2.70 3.41
CA PHE A 53 8.54 -2.16 2.40
C PHE A 53 8.10 -2.50 0.97
N ILE A 54 7.66 -3.74 0.73
CA ILE A 54 7.19 -4.16 -0.59
C ILE A 54 5.94 -3.36 -0.97
N ALA A 55 4.98 -3.21 -0.05
CA ALA A 55 3.78 -2.40 -0.28
C ALA A 55 4.13 -0.93 -0.57
N PHE A 56 5.12 -0.35 0.12
CA PHE A 56 5.60 1.00 -0.17
C PHE A 56 6.19 1.11 -1.59
N GLY A 57 6.98 0.12 -2.02
CA GLY A 57 7.52 0.07 -3.39
C GLY A 57 6.41 0.03 -4.44
N ILE A 58 5.41 -0.83 -4.26
CA ILE A 58 4.24 -0.92 -5.15
C ILE A 58 3.49 0.43 -5.17
N PHE A 59 3.28 1.04 -4.01
CA PHE A 59 2.61 2.34 -3.90
C PHE A 59 3.36 3.42 -4.69
N ALA A 60 4.69 3.47 -4.58
CA ALA A 60 5.50 4.42 -5.34
C ALA A 60 5.40 4.20 -6.85
N VAL A 61 5.41 2.93 -7.31
CA VAL A 61 5.22 2.59 -8.73
C VAL A 61 3.85 3.05 -9.24
N LEU A 62 2.78 2.80 -8.48
CA LEU A 62 1.44 3.26 -8.82
C LEU A 62 1.33 4.79 -8.84
N ALA A 63 1.97 5.48 -7.90
CA ALA A 63 2.00 6.94 -7.86
C ALA A 63 2.68 7.52 -9.10
N ILE A 64 3.87 7.01 -9.46
CA ILE A 64 4.61 7.43 -10.64
C ILE A 64 3.78 7.14 -11.90
N SER A 65 3.20 5.94 -12.00
CA SER A 65 2.33 5.55 -13.11
C SER A 65 1.15 6.50 -13.28
N SER A 66 0.47 6.84 -12.17
CA SER A 66 -0.65 7.78 -12.15
C SER A 66 -0.24 9.18 -12.63
N PHE A 67 0.91 9.71 -12.20
CA PHE A 67 1.41 11.01 -12.66
C PHE A 67 1.82 11.01 -14.13
N VAL A 68 2.34 9.90 -14.64
CA VAL A 68 2.66 9.77 -16.07
C VAL A 68 1.39 9.74 -16.92
N THR A 69 0.35 9.05 -16.47
CA THR A 69 -0.91 8.89 -17.24
C THR A 69 -1.82 10.11 -17.17
N TYR A 70 -2.00 10.69 -15.98
CA TYR A 70 -3.00 11.73 -15.72
C TYR A 70 -2.39 13.12 -15.46
N GLY A 71 -1.06 13.22 -15.43
CA GLY A 71 -0.35 14.46 -15.12
C GLY A 71 -0.31 14.81 -13.63
N LEU A 72 0.26 15.98 -13.35
CA LEU A 72 0.41 16.50 -11.98
C LEU A 72 -0.72 17.49 -11.67
N SER A 73 -1.64 17.09 -10.79
CA SER A 73 -2.61 17.99 -10.18
C SER A 73 -2.34 18.14 -8.69
N LEU A 74 -2.65 19.31 -8.13
CA LEU A 74 -2.40 19.59 -6.70
C LEU A 74 -3.12 18.59 -5.79
N TRP A 75 -4.35 18.21 -6.17
CA TRP A 75 -5.14 17.18 -5.49
C TRP A 75 -4.54 15.78 -5.60
N SER A 76 -4.05 15.40 -6.79
CA SER A 76 -3.37 14.12 -7.00
C SER A 76 -2.11 14.03 -6.12
N VAL A 77 -1.27 15.07 -6.16
CA VAL A 77 -0.05 15.14 -5.34
C VAL A 77 -0.36 15.06 -3.84
N ALA A 78 -1.36 15.81 -3.37
CA ALA A 78 -1.79 15.77 -1.97
C ALA A 78 -2.30 14.38 -1.57
N GLY A 79 -3.09 13.72 -2.42
CA GLY A 79 -3.59 12.36 -2.19
C GLY A 79 -2.46 11.35 -2.07
N TRP A 80 -1.53 11.32 -3.05
CA TRP A 80 -0.38 10.42 -3.02
C TRP A 80 0.56 10.68 -1.83
N LEU A 81 0.81 11.95 -1.48
CA LEU A 81 1.59 12.31 -0.28
C LEU A 81 0.92 11.83 1.01
N SER A 82 -0.41 11.98 1.11
CA SER A 82 -1.15 11.51 2.29
C SER A 82 -1.04 10.00 2.45
N GLY A 83 -1.16 9.23 1.35
CA GLY A 83 -0.98 7.78 1.37
C GLY A 83 0.45 7.38 1.73
N ALA A 84 1.45 8.07 1.18
CA ALA A 84 2.85 7.87 1.53
C ALA A 84 3.11 8.13 3.03
N LEU A 85 2.47 9.15 3.60
CA LEU A 85 2.58 9.49 5.03
C LEU A 85 2.00 8.36 5.89
N VAL A 86 0.82 7.83 5.55
CA VAL A 86 0.20 6.70 6.27
C VAL A 86 1.12 5.46 6.27
N ILE A 87 1.69 5.11 5.10
CA ILE A 87 2.62 3.97 5.00
C ILE A 87 3.89 4.22 5.83
N THR A 88 4.46 5.42 5.74
CA THR A 88 5.68 5.80 6.48
C THR A 88 5.46 5.76 7.99
N VAL A 89 4.37 6.33 8.49
CA VAL A 89 3.99 6.30 9.91
C VAL A 89 3.89 4.86 10.41
N LYS A 90 3.27 3.98 9.64
CA LYS A 90 3.18 2.55 9.97
C LYS A 90 4.57 1.89 10.05
N LEU A 91 5.47 2.16 9.11
CA LEU A 91 6.85 1.65 9.17
C LEU A 91 7.63 2.15 10.40
N LEU A 92 7.47 3.43 10.77
CA LEU A 92 8.10 4.02 11.96
C LEU A 92 7.58 3.39 13.25
N ILE A 93 6.27 3.15 13.35
CA ILE A 93 5.64 2.53 14.52
C ILE A 93 6.13 1.10 14.72
N VAL A 94 6.35 0.35 13.63
CA VAL A 94 6.96 -0.99 13.68
C VAL A 94 8.43 -0.94 14.15
N HIS A 95 9.09 0.20 13.96
CA HIS A 95 10.44 0.43 14.47
C HIS A 95 10.44 0.71 15.98
N SER A 96 9.43 1.44 16.48
CA SER A 96 9.28 1.74 17.90
C SER A 96 9.16 0.46 18.75
N ARG A 97 9.88 0.41 19.87
CA ARG A 97 9.82 -0.70 20.87
C ARG A 97 8.68 -0.54 21.87
N ASN A 98 7.86 0.49 21.76
CA ASN A 98 6.93 0.88 22.80
C ASN A 98 5.63 0.04 22.76
N ARG A 99 5.20 -0.58 23.87
CA ARG A 99 4.01 -1.45 23.88
C ARG A 99 2.71 -0.70 23.56
N ARG A 100 2.65 0.62 23.81
CA ARG A 100 1.49 1.45 23.43
C ARG A 100 1.31 1.54 21.91
N ALA A 101 2.37 1.34 21.12
CA ALA A 101 2.33 1.32 19.66
C ALA A 101 1.40 0.23 19.11
N PHE A 102 1.23 -0.88 19.82
CA PHE A 102 0.47 -2.04 19.36
C PHE A 102 -1.04 -1.77 19.16
N LYS A 103 -1.65 -0.88 19.96
CA LYS A 103 -3.07 -0.50 19.77
C LYS A 103 -3.26 0.33 18.49
N TYR A 104 -2.29 1.17 18.16
CA TYR A 104 -2.30 2.00 16.95
C TYR A 104 -1.99 1.21 15.68
N VAL A 105 -1.28 0.07 15.78
CA VAL A 105 -1.01 -0.84 14.64
C VAL A 105 -2.31 -1.38 14.02
N SER A 106 -3.34 -1.66 14.83
CA SER A 106 -4.63 -2.14 14.31
C SER A 106 -5.37 -1.05 13.53
N TRP A 107 -5.49 0.15 14.09
CA TRP A 107 -6.11 1.29 13.40
C TRP A 107 -5.38 1.64 12.11
N LEU A 108 -4.04 1.68 12.14
CA LEU A 108 -3.23 1.96 10.96
C LEU A 108 -3.33 0.88 9.88
N GLY A 109 -3.43 -0.39 10.27
CA GLY A 109 -3.65 -1.45 9.30
C GLY A 109 -5.01 -1.37 8.63
N ALA A 110 -6.08 -1.03 9.38
CA ALA A 110 -7.41 -0.81 8.81
C ALA A 110 -7.43 0.40 7.84
N THR A 111 -6.75 1.49 8.18
CA THR A 111 -6.61 2.65 7.26
C THR A 111 -5.80 2.28 6.02
N LEU A 112 -4.75 1.47 6.16
CA LEU A 112 -3.99 0.97 5.00
C LEU A 112 -4.87 0.10 4.10
N ILE A 113 -5.63 -0.84 4.65
CA ILE A 113 -6.55 -1.67 3.85
C ILE A 113 -7.55 -0.80 3.10
N SER A 114 -8.15 0.19 3.77
CA SER A 114 -9.11 1.11 3.15
C SER A 114 -8.48 1.90 2.00
N MET A 115 -7.25 2.40 2.21
CA MET A 115 -6.48 3.10 1.17
C MET A 115 -6.19 2.21 -0.03
N TRP A 116 -5.76 0.96 0.20
CA TRP A 116 -5.46 0.02 -0.89
C TRP A 116 -6.71 -0.45 -1.62
N LEU A 117 -7.85 -0.60 -0.93
CA LEU A 117 -9.14 -0.84 -1.58
C LEU A 117 -9.52 0.29 -2.52
N TYR A 118 -9.35 1.54 -2.08
CA TYR A 118 -9.55 2.70 -2.94
C TYR A 118 -8.61 2.69 -4.15
N LEU A 119 -7.33 2.38 -3.95
CA LEU A 119 -6.36 2.27 -5.06
C LEU A 119 -6.75 1.18 -6.07
N VAL A 120 -7.23 0.03 -5.61
CA VAL A 120 -7.76 -1.01 -6.49
C VAL A 120 -8.95 -0.46 -7.28
N TYR A 121 -9.92 0.15 -6.60
CA TYR A 121 -11.13 0.67 -7.24
C TYR A 121 -10.83 1.67 -8.36
N ILE A 122 -9.94 2.64 -8.15
CA ILE A 122 -9.62 3.66 -9.16
C ILE A 122 -8.75 3.14 -10.32
N HIS A 123 -8.09 1.99 -10.16
CA HIS A 123 -7.25 1.40 -11.20
C HIS A 123 -7.95 0.28 -11.98
N ILE A 124 -9.10 -0.22 -11.51
CA ILE A 124 -9.94 -1.13 -12.30
C ILE A 124 -10.38 -0.38 -13.57
N PRO A 125 -10.07 -0.87 -14.77
CA PRO A 125 -10.59 -0.30 -16.00
C PRO A 125 -12.11 -0.49 -16.03
N LEU A 126 -12.86 0.61 -16.14
CA LEU A 126 -14.31 0.61 -16.43
C LEU A 126 -14.56 0.47 -17.93
#